data_AF-A0A7S0YSM4-F1
#
_entry.id   AF-A0A7S0YSM4-F1
#
_cell.length_a   1.000
_cell.length_b   1.000
_cell.length_c   1.000
_cell.angle_alpha   90.00
_cell.angle_beta   90.00
_cell.angle_gamma   90.00
#
_symmetry.space_group_name_H-M   'P 1'
#
loop_
_entity.id
_entity.type
_entity.pdbx_description
1 polymer ?
#
loop_
_entity_poly.entity_id
_entity_poly.type
_entity_poly.pdbx_seq_one_letter_code
_entity_poly.pdbx_strand_id
1 'polypeptide(L)'
;GAAGGGRLFYVSRGNQWDLVAGALEEKGWERIPFDEKARTDYFLRWTEIRSDIDYARFSDRTQLVNHIPNASVVTSKLGLVRTLRDRQRVLRREAKLRPGDKQLLMGEYFPESFTLTLGSDKVALLGACQAALRGDEAEKDSAWIIKPASSNCGRGIVVTRDHHMVMRHHLRWQEDGGLAAAGEGQA
;
A
#
# COMPACT_ATOMS: atom_id res chain seq x y z
N GLY A 1 23.34 40.58 -10.42
CA GLY A 1 22.85 39.50 -9.56
C GLY A 1 21.35 39.41 -9.75
N ALA A 2 20.83 38.26 -10.17
CA ALA A 2 19.40 38.09 -10.36
C ALA A 2 18.72 37.98 -8.99
N ALA A 3 17.72 38.83 -8.75
CA ALA A 3 16.85 38.76 -7.58
C ALA A 3 16.19 37.36 -7.54
N GLY A 4 16.55 36.55 -6.55
CA GLY A 4 16.04 35.20 -6.39
C GLY A 4 14.61 35.26 -5.87
N GLY A 5 13.63 35.27 -6.77
CA GLY A 5 12.23 35.02 -6.42
C GLY A 5 12.12 33.69 -5.67
N GLY A 6 11.34 33.66 -4.59
CA GLY A 6 11.22 32.48 -3.72
C GLY A 6 10.76 31.26 -4.53
N ARG A 7 11.19 30.07 -4.13
CA ARG A 7 10.70 28.83 -4.74
C ARG A 7 9.20 28.71 -4.46
N LEU A 8 8.41 28.51 -5.53
CA LEU A 8 6.98 28.30 -5.39
C LEU A 8 6.67 26.88 -4.92
N PHE A 9 5.75 26.74 -3.97
CA PHE A 9 5.21 25.43 -3.60
C PHE A 9 3.69 25.44 -3.51
N TYR A 10 3.09 24.29 -3.83
CA TYR A 10 1.69 24.02 -3.55
C TYR A 10 1.59 22.98 -2.44
N VAL A 11 0.68 23.20 -1.49
CA VAL A 11 0.29 22.19 -0.49
C VAL A 11 -1.23 22.03 -0.50
N SER A 12 -1.72 20.80 -0.60
CA SER A 12 -3.17 20.53 -0.50
C SER A 12 -3.68 20.82 0.91
N ARG A 13 -4.89 21.38 1.04
CA ARG A 13 -5.55 21.64 2.33
C ARG A 13 -6.12 20.36 2.96
N GLY A 14 -5.24 19.38 3.19
CA GLY A 14 -5.52 18.08 3.79
C GLY A 14 -5.07 18.00 5.25
N ASN A 15 -4.82 16.79 5.73
CA ASN A 15 -4.35 16.58 7.10
C ASN A 15 -2.97 17.23 7.33
N GLN A 16 -2.86 18.06 8.39
CA GLN A 16 -1.61 18.66 8.87
C GLN A 16 -0.81 19.44 7.79
N TRP A 17 -1.52 20.03 6.82
CA TRP A 17 -0.91 20.80 5.74
C TRP A 17 -0.14 22.03 6.24
N ASP A 18 -0.57 22.59 7.37
CA ASP A 18 -0.02 23.76 8.04
C ASP A 18 1.40 23.52 8.55
N LEU A 19 1.73 22.30 8.99
CA LEU A 19 3.10 21.94 9.37
C LEU A 19 4.07 22.03 8.19
N VAL A 20 3.63 21.56 7.02
CA VAL A 20 4.42 21.61 5.79
C VAL A 20 4.54 23.04 5.29
N ALA A 21 3.43 23.78 5.29
CA ALA A 21 3.40 25.17 4.89
C ALA A 21 4.34 26.03 5.75
N GLY A 22 4.21 25.95 7.08
CA GLY A 22 5.05 26.69 8.01
C GLY A 22 6.54 26.41 7.81
N ALA A 23 6.92 25.13 7.68
CA ALA A 23 8.32 24.75 7.48
C ALA A 23 8.93 25.26 6.15
N LEU A 24 8.12 25.45 5.10
CA LEU A 24 8.57 25.97 3.81
C LEU A 24 8.55 27.51 3.78
N GLU A 25 7.53 28.12 4.36
CA GLU A 25 7.42 29.58 4.50
C GLU A 25 8.55 30.14 5.37
N GLU A 26 8.93 29.46 6.47
CA GLU A 26 10.12 29.78 7.27
C GLU A 26 11.43 29.70 6.47
N LYS A 27 11.48 28.92 5.40
CA LYS A 27 12.61 28.84 4.47
C LYS A 27 12.57 29.91 3.37
N GLY A 28 11.59 30.81 3.39
CA GLY A 28 11.40 31.85 2.38
C GLY A 28 10.78 31.34 1.08
N TRP A 29 10.06 30.20 1.12
CA TRP A 29 9.32 29.71 -0.03
C TRP A 29 7.95 30.36 -0.11
N GLU A 30 7.46 30.55 -1.33
CA GLU A 30 6.20 31.21 -1.60
C GLU A 30 5.10 30.18 -1.87
N ARG A 31 4.03 30.22 -1.08
CA ARG A 31 2.91 29.29 -1.23
C ARG A 31 1.99 29.73 -2.35
N ILE A 32 1.69 28.81 -3.27
CA ILE A 32 0.64 28.96 -4.27
C ILE A 32 -0.73 28.97 -3.55
N PRO A 33 -1.61 29.95 -3.83
CA PRO A 33 -2.96 30.00 -3.28
C PRO A 33 -3.77 28.71 -3.52
N PHE A 34 -4.67 28.36 -2.59
CA PHE A 34 -5.41 27.09 -2.64
C PHE A 34 -6.36 26.97 -3.84
N ASP A 35 -6.92 28.10 -4.29
CA ASP A 35 -7.76 28.22 -5.47
C ASP A 35 -6.97 28.06 -6.78
N GLU A 36 -5.64 28.18 -6.73
CA GLU A 36 -4.74 28.00 -7.88
C GLU A 36 -4.16 26.58 -7.99
N LYS A 37 -4.87 25.55 -7.50
CA LYS A 37 -4.40 24.15 -7.48
C LYS A 37 -3.94 23.58 -8.83
N ALA A 38 -4.42 24.15 -9.93
CA ALA A 38 -4.12 23.71 -11.29
C ALA A 38 -2.77 24.24 -11.82
N ARG A 39 -2.10 25.13 -11.08
CA ARG A 39 -0.78 25.64 -11.45
C ARG A 39 0.25 24.53 -11.54
N THR A 40 1.09 24.63 -12.57
CA THR A 40 2.15 23.67 -12.90
C THR A 40 3.55 24.29 -12.85
N ASP A 41 3.69 25.55 -12.46
CA ASP A 41 4.96 26.28 -12.31
C ASP A 41 5.54 26.20 -10.89
N TYR A 42 5.11 25.19 -10.11
CA TYR A 42 5.64 24.93 -8.79
C TYR A 42 7.04 24.30 -8.85
N PHE A 43 7.86 24.58 -7.84
CA PHE A 43 9.06 23.81 -7.53
C PHE A 43 8.73 22.56 -6.71
N LEU A 44 7.81 22.66 -5.75
CA LEU A 44 7.35 21.54 -4.93
C LEU A 44 5.82 21.46 -4.91
N ARG A 45 5.27 20.26 -5.09
CA ARG A 45 3.85 19.97 -4.85
C ARG A 45 3.72 18.90 -3.77
N TRP A 46 3.17 19.30 -2.64
CA TRP A 46 2.87 18.45 -1.50
C TRP A 46 1.37 18.16 -1.43
N THR A 47 1.00 16.90 -1.58
CA THR A 47 -0.41 16.48 -1.62
C THR A 47 -0.66 15.33 -0.66
N GLU A 48 -1.88 15.22 -0.12
CA GLU A 48 -2.26 14.09 0.72
C GLU A 48 -2.41 12.80 -0.10
N ILE A 49 -3.07 12.90 -1.26
CA ILE A 49 -3.33 11.78 -2.16
C ILE A 49 -2.51 11.88 -3.44
N ARG A 50 -1.97 10.73 -3.88
CA ARG A 50 -1.16 10.62 -5.09
C ARG A 50 -1.88 11.12 -6.35
N SER A 51 -3.21 10.93 -6.43
CA SER A 51 -4.06 11.33 -7.56
C SER A 51 -4.14 12.84 -7.78
N ASP A 52 -3.74 13.65 -6.79
CA ASP A 52 -3.70 15.12 -6.93
C ASP A 52 -2.44 15.63 -7.67
N ILE A 53 -1.58 14.71 -8.11
CA ILE A 53 -0.37 14.98 -8.88
C ILE A 53 -0.60 14.56 -10.34
N ASP A 54 -0.53 15.53 -11.24
CA ASP A 54 -0.49 15.27 -12.68
C ASP A 54 0.91 14.82 -13.09
N TYR A 55 1.16 13.51 -13.00
CA TYR A 55 2.43 12.92 -13.43
C TYR A 55 2.69 13.01 -14.94
N ALA A 56 1.66 13.24 -15.76
CA ALA A 56 1.84 13.38 -17.20
C ALA A 56 2.49 14.73 -17.55
N ARG A 57 2.26 15.77 -16.73
CA ARG A 57 2.86 17.11 -16.88
C ARG A 57 4.06 17.35 -15.97
N PHE A 58 4.38 16.41 -15.08
CA PHE A 58 5.47 16.52 -14.13
C PHE A 58 6.85 16.51 -14.83
N SER A 59 7.72 17.44 -14.46
CA SER A 59 9.12 17.48 -14.93
C SER A 59 10.10 17.19 -13.81
N ASP A 60 10.77 16.05 -13.88
CA ASP A 60 11.74 15.57 -12.87
C ASP A 60 13.00 16.44 -12.72
N ARG A 61 13.27 17.31 -13.71
CA ARG A 61 14.42 18.23 -13.70
C ARG A 61 14.18 19.52 -12.94
N THR A 62 12.92 19.94 -12.81
CA THR A 62 12.57 21.26 -12.26
C THR A 62 11.54 21.21 -11.15
N GLN A 63 10.89 20.07 -10.95
CA GLN A 63 9.80 19.91 -9.99
C GLN A 63 10.04 18.74 -9.05
N LEU A 64 9.49 18.86 -7.85
CA LEU A 64 9.49 17.84 -6.81
C LEU A 64 8.06 17.56 -6.36
N VAL A 65 7.78 16.30 -6.04
CA VAL A 65 6.51 15.84 -5.47
C VAL A 65 6.77 14.90 -4.30
N ASN A 66 5.83 14.83 -3.36
CA ASN A 66 5.97 13.99 -2.15
C ASN A 66 5.46 12.54 -2.33
N HIS A 67 5.10 12.13 -3.55
CA HIS A 67 4.63 10.78 -3.87
C HIS A 67 5.39 10.17 -5.03
N ILE A 68 5.68 8.87 -4.93
CA ILE A 68 6.23 8.08 -6.04
C ILE A 68 5.06 7.47 -6.83
N PRO A 69 5.00 7.63 -8.17
CA PRO A 69 3.81 7.28 -8.96
C PRO A 69 3.36 5.81 -8.82
N ASN A 70 4.29 4.88 -8.62
CA ASN A 70 4.02 3.44 -8.49
C ASN A 70 4.20 2.90 -7.06
N ALA A 71 4.18 3.75 -6.02
CA ALA A 71 4.41 3.35 -4.64
C ALA A 71 3.44 2.27 -4.12
N SER A 72 2.25 2.15 -4.73
CA SER A 72 1.21 1.17 -4.37
C SER A 72 1.68 -0.28 -4.40
N VAL A 73 2.79 -0.55 -5.10
CA VAL A 73 3.50 -1.84 -5.09
C VAL A 73 3.94 -2.26 -3.68
N VAL A 74 4.24 -1.31 -2.78
CA VAL A 74 4.62 -1.59 -1.38
C VAL A 74 3.74 -0.90 -0.35
N THR A 75 3.00 0.15 -0.72
CA THR A 75 2.15 0.92 0.20
C THR A 75 0.70 0.44 0.25
N SER A 76 0.33 -0.59 -0.52
CA SER A 76 -0.96 -1.27 -0.41
C SER A 76 -0.79 -2.68 0.17
N LYS A 77 -1.81 -3.19 0.87
CA LYS A 77 -1.75 -4.55 1.46
C LYS A 77 -1.55 -5.63 0.39
N LEU A 78 -2.29 -5.52 -0.71
CA LEU A 78 -2.19 -6.46 -1.83
C LEU A 78 -0.87 -6.31 -2.59
N GLY A 79 -0.44 -5.07 -2.84
CA GLY A 79 0.86 -4.80 -3.47
C GLY A 79 2.00 -5.42 -2.66
N LEU A 80 2.04 -5.12 -1.35
CA LEU A 80 3.09 -5.61 -0.46
C LEU A 80 3.19 -7.15 -0.47
N VAL A 81 2.06 -7.86 -0.28
CA VAL A 81 2.05 -9.32 -0.29
C VAL A 81 2.54 -9.89 -1.62
N ARG A 82 2.12 -9.31 -2.74
CA ARG A 82 2.57 -9.73 -4.08
C ARG A 82 4.07 -9.49 -4.26
N THR A 83 4.55 -8.30 -3.95
CA THR A 83 5.96 -7.92 -4.08
C THR A 83 6.88 -8.79 -3.23
N LEU A 84 6.50 -9.09 -1.99
CA LEU A 84 7.29 -9.97 -1.12
C LEU A 84 7.36 -11.40 -1.67
N ARG A 85 6.22 -11.93 -2.16
CA ARG A 85 6.17 -13.26 -2.79
C ARG A 85 6.99 -13.31 -4.07
N ASP A 86 6.93 -12.29 -4.90
CA ASP A 86 7.72 -12.19 -6.13
C ASP A 86 9.22 -12.10 -5.81
N ARG A 87 9.61 -11.30 -4.81
CA ARG A 87 10.99 -11.25 -4.34
C ARG A 87 11.46 -12.61 -3.84
N GLN A 88 10.66 -13.33 -3.08
CA GLN A 88 10.99 -14.69 -2.64
C GLN A 88 11.18 -15.66 -3.82
N ARG A 89 10.36 -15.56 -4.87
CA ARG A 89 10.51 -16.39 -6.08
C ARG A 89 11.83 -16.11 -6.80
N VAL A 90 12.22 -14.83 -6.90
CA VAL A 90 13.50 -14.42 -7.49
C VAL A 90 14.66 -14.92 -6.63
N LEU A 91 14.62 -14.68 -5.31
CA LEU A 91 15.62 -15.16 -4.35
C LEU A 91 15.84 -16.67 -4.47
N ARG A 92 14.77 -17.47 -4.54
CA ARG A 92 14.87 -18.93 -4.72
C ARG A 92 15.48 -19.35 -6.07
N ARG A 93 15.36 -18.54 -7.11
CA ARG A 93 16.03 -18.78 -8.40
C ARG A 93 17.51 -18.41 -8.32
N GLU A 94 17.83 -17.27 -7.70
CA GLU A 94 19.20 -16.76 -7.54
C GLU A 94 20.04 -17.58 -6.56
N ALA A 95 19.46 -18.06 -5.45
CA ALA A 95 20.14 -18.90 -4.47
C ALA A 95 20.57 -20.25 -5.06
N LYS A 96 19.84 -20.77 -6.06
CA LYS A 96 20.29 -21.93 -6.84
C LYS A 96 21.54 -21.63 -7.68
N LEU A 97 21.85 -20.35 -7.93
CA LEU A 97 23.01 -19.90 -8.70
C LEU A 97 24.21 -19.52 -7.82
N ARG A 98 24.03 -19.31 -6.51
CA ARG A 98 25.10 -18.88 -5.58
C ARG A 98 25.12 -19.70 -4.29
N PRO A 99 26.07 -20.64 -4.11
CA PRO A 99 26.24 -21.38 -2.87
C PRO A 99 26.68 -20.45 -1.72
N GLY A 100 26.02 -20.55 -0.55
CA GLY A 100 26.48 -19.93 0.71
C GLY A 100 25.75 -18.68 1.17
N ASP A 101 24.92 -18.05 0.34
CA ASP A 101 24.11 -16.88 0.75
C ASP A 101 22.95 -17.32 1.66
N LYS A 102 23.00 -16.99 2.96
CA LYS A 102 21.84 -17.08 3.85
C LYS A 102 20.85 -15.96 3.52
N GLN A 103 19.88 -16.25 2.66
CA GLN A 103 18.80 -15.32 2.31
C GLN A 103 17.61 -15.53 3.24
N LEU A 104 17.15 -14.46 3.89
CA LEU A 104 15.93 -14.49 4.70
C LEU A 104 14.72 -14.81 3.82
N LEU A 105 14.02 -15.89 4.13
CA LEU A 105 12.74 -16.24 3.49
C LEU A 105 11.62 -15.36 4.04
N MET A 106 10.60 -15.10 3.23
CA MET A 106 9.46 -14.26 3.60
C MET A 106 8.79 -14.74 4.89
N GLY A 107 8.67 -16.06 5.08
CA GLY A 107 8.06 -16.64 6.27
C GLY A 107 8.81 -16.39 7.59
N GLU A 108 10.05 -15.89 7.53
CA GLU A 108 10.84 -15.57 8.74
C GLU A 108 10.53 -14.17 9.29
N TYR A 109 10.00 -13.25 8.46
CA TYR A 109 9.75 -11.85 8.86
C TYR A 109 8.35 -11.33 8.51
N PHE A 110 7.58 -12.08 7.73
CA PHE A 110 6.24 -11.69 7.31
C PHE A 110 5.25 -12.81 7.63
N PRO A 111 4.11 -12.49 8.27
CA PRO A 111 3.13 -13.51 8.63
C PRO A 111 2.54 -14.17 7.39
N GLU A 112 2.18 -15.44 7.50
CA GLU A 112 1.44 -16.10 6.44
C GLU A 112 0.19 -15.29 6.09
N SER A 113 0.03 -15.02 4.80
CA SER A 113 -0.97 -14.10 4.30
C SER A 113 -1.55 -14.62 3.01
N PHE A 114 -2.87 -14.58 2.90
CA PHE A 114 -3.63 -15.02 1.73
C PHE A 114 -4.43 -13.85 1.15
N THR A 115 -4.43 -13.73 -0.16
CA THR A 115 -5.26 -12.76 -0.88
C THR A 115 -6.55 -13.42 -1.34
N LEU A 116 -7.70 -12.88 -0.95
CA LEU A 116 -9.00 -13.41 -1.39
C LEU A 116 -9.33 -13.06 -2.84
N THR A 117 -8.44 -12.37 -3.55
CA THR A 117 -8.54 -12.12 -4.99
C THR A 117 -8.00 -13.27 -5.84
N LEU A 118 -7.14 -14.14 -5.27
CA LEU A 118 -6.46 -15.19 -6.01
C LEU A 118 -7.04 -16.57 -5.67
N GLY A 119 -7.43 -17.34 -6.69
CA GLY A 119 -8.01 -18.68 -6.53
C GLY A 119 -7.12 -19.63 -5.72
N SER A 120 -5.81 -19.65 -6.00
CA SER A 120 -4.87 -20.52 -5.29
C SER A 120 -4.73 -20.17 -3.82
N ASP A 121 -4.77 -18.87 -3.48
CA ASP A 121 -4.71 -18.42 -2.08
C ASP A 121 -5.96 -18.83 -1.32
N LYS A 122 -7.13 -18.78 -1.97
CA LYS A 122 -8.40 -19.25 -1.36
C LYS A 122 -8.31 -20.73 -1.03
N VAL A 123 -7.86 -21.56 -1.97
CA VAL A 123 -7.72 -23.01 -1.75
C VAL A 123 -6.74 -23.29 -0.62
N ALA A 124 -5.59 -22.60 -0.59
CA ALA A 124 -4.61 -22.77 0.47
C ALA A 124 -5.15 -22.35 1.85
N LEU A 125 -5.85 -21.21 1.92
CA LEU A 125 -6.50 -20.74 3.15
C LEU A 125 -7.55 -21.75 3.66
N LEU A 126 -8.36 -22.32 2.76
CA LEU A 126 -9.33 -23.35 3.11
C LEU A 126 -8.64 -24.61 3.67
N GLY A 127 -7.53 -25.03 3.05
CA GLY A 127 -6.72 -26.14 3.54
C GLY A 127 -6.19 -25.89 4.97
N ALA A 128 -5.63 -24.70 5.22
CA ALA A 128 -5.15 -24.32 6.55
C ALA A 128 -6.29 -24.32 7.59
N CYS A 129 -7.44 -23.74 7.26
CA CYS A 129 -8.62 -23.76 8.14
C CYS A 129 -9.10 -25.17 8.43
N GLN A 130 -9.11 -26.07 7.44
CA GLN A 130 -9.51 -27.47 7.62
C GLN A 130 -8.52 -28.25 8.50
N ALA A 131 -7.21 -28.00 8.37
CA ALA A 131 -6.19 -28.61 9.22
C ALA A 131 -6.37 -28.20 10.69
N ALA A 132 -6.56 -26.90 10.94
CA ALA A 132 -6.85 -26.38 12.27
C ALA A 132 -8.11 -27.02 12.90
N LEU A 133 -9.20 -27.12 12.13
CA LEU A 133 -10.45 -27.72 12.58
C LEU A 133 -10.35 -29.23 12.87
N ARG A 134 -9.40 -29.94 12.23
CA ARG A 134 -9.11 -31.35 12.53
C ARG A 134 -8.24 -31.53 13.78
N GLY A 135 -7.79 -30.43 14.39
CA GLY A 135 -6.93 -30.46 15.57
C GLY A 135 -5.47 -30.78 15.25
N ASP A 136 -5.00 -30.42 14.05
CA ASP A 136 -3.57 -30.49 13.74
C ASP A 136 -2.81 -29.59 14.74
N GLU A 137 -1.89 -30.17 15.51
CA GLU A 137 -1.18 -29.49 16.58
C GLU A 137 -0.37 -28.27 16.08
N ALA A 138 0.00 -28.23 14.79
CA ALA A 138 0.65 -27.07 14.19
C ALA A 138 -0.30 -25.86 14.00
N GLU A 139 -1.60 -26.11 13.84
CA GLU A 139 -2.59 -25.11 13.37
C GLU A 139 -3.73 -24.85 14.38
N LYS A 140 -3.84 -25.68 15.43
CA LYS A 140 -4.93 -25.68 16.42
C LYS A 140 -5.13 -24.37 17.18
N ASP A 141 -4.05 -23.61 17.38
CA ASP A 141 -4.08 -22.30 18.07
C ASP A 141 -3.91 -21.12 17.10
N SER A 142 -4.01 -21.34 15.79
CA SER A 142 -3.85 -20.30 14.80
C SER A 142 -4.97 -19.24 14.89
N ALA A 143 -4.58 -17.97 14.84
CA ALA A 143 -5.49 -16.83 14.80
C ALA A 143 -5.32 -16.07 13.49
N TRP A 144 -6.42 -15.65 12.90
CA TRP A 144 -6.44 -14.94 11.63
C TRP A 144 -6.82 -13.47 11.82
N ILE A 145 -6.11 -12.60 11.09
CA ILE A 145 -6.44 -11.18 10.98
C ILE A 145 -6.90 -10.91 9.54
N ILE A 146 -8.19 -10.63 9.37
CA ILE A 146 -8.79 -10.29 8.08
C ILE A 146 -8.74 -8.77 7.93
N LYS A 147 -8.25 -8.29 6.79
CA LYS A 147 -8.14 -6.85 6.50
C LYS A 147 -8.65 -6.55 5.09
N PRO A 148 -9.48 -5.51 4.90
CA PRO A 148 -9.85 -5.03 3.56
C PRO A 148 -8.63 -4.42 2.83
N ALA A 149 -8.59 -4.56 1.50
CA ALA A 149 -7.47 -4.12 0.69
C ALA A 149 -7.23 -2.60 0.76
N SER A 150 -8.31 -1.80 0.65
CA SER A 150 -8.27 -0.34 0.47
C SER A 150 -8.58 0.49 1.73
N SER A 151 -8.84 -0.14 2.89
CA SER A 151 -9.14 0.61 4.13
C SER A 151 -7.90 0.95 4.95
N ASN A 152 -7.95 2.08 5.67
CA ASN A 152 -6.94 2.53 6.63
C ASN A 152 -7.56 2.76 8.03
N CYS A 153 -6.75 3.19 9.00
CA CYS A 153 -7.18 3.47 10.38
C CYS A 153 -7.87 2.29 11.09
N GLY A 154 -7.49 1.05 10.75
CA GLY A 154 -8.06 -0.15 11.36
C GLY A 154 -9.50 -0.48 10.96
N ARG A 155 -10.15 0.31 10.10
CA ARG A 155 -11.54 0.08 9.70
C ARG A 155 -11.68 -1.22 8.91
N GLY A 156 -12.62 -2.07 9.34
CA GLY A 156 -12.92 -3.37 8.72
C GLY A 156 -11.94 -4.49 9.08
N ILE A 157 -11.02 -4.26 10.04
CA ILE A 157 -10.17 -5.33 10.55
C ILE A 157 -11.00 -6.27 11.43
N VAL A 158 -10.89 -7.57 11.19
CA VAL A 158 -11.47 -8.63 12.02
C VAL A 158 -10.35 -9.53 12.50
N VAL A 159 -10.35 -9.86 13.79
CA VAL A 159 -9.43 -10.83 14.39
C VAL A 159 -10.26 -12.00 14.89
N THR A 160 -9.92 -13.22 14.51
CA THR A 160 -10.70 -14.41 14.88
C THR A 160 -9.86 -15.67 14.97
N ARG A 161 -10.23 -16.57 15.89
CA ARG A 161 -9.78 -17.97 15.92
C ARG A 161 -10.84 -18.93 15.37
N ASP A 162 -12.02 -18.41 15.03
CA ASP A 162 -13.08 -19.21 14.43
C ASP A 162 -12.77 -19.44 12.95
N HIS A 163 -12.18 -20.60 12.64
CA HIS A 163 -11.88 -21.00 11.27
C HIS A 163 -13.15 -21.15 10.41
N HIS A 164 -14.31 -21.48 10.99
CA HIS A 164 -15.57 -21.48 10.25
C HIS A 164 -15.99 -20.05 9.88
N MET A 165 -15.74 -19.06 10.75
CA MET A 165 -15.94 -17.64 10.41
C MET A 165 -15.03 -17.21 9.25
N VAL A 166 -13.76 -17.60 9.26
CA VAL A 166 -12.82 -17.27 8.16
C VAL A 166 -13.31 -17.85 6.83
N MET A 167 -13.73 -19.11 6.83
CA MET A 167 -14.28 -19.78 5.65
C MET A 167 -15.60 -19.11 5.17
N ARG A 168 -16.51 -18.77 6.08
CA ARG A 168 -17.77 -18.07 5.74
C ARG A 168 -17.53 -16.66 5.23
N HIS A 169 -16.61 -15.92 5.84
CA HIS A 169 -16.22 -14.59 5.38
C HIS A 169 -15.62 -14.65 3.98
N HIS A 170 -14.84 -15.70 3.68
CA HIS A 170 -14.37 -15.96 2.32
C HIS A 170 -15.53 -16.14 1.31
N LEU A 171 -16.56 -16.91 1.67
CA LEU A 171 -17.73 -17.17 0.82
C LEU A 171 -18.61 -15.93 0.63
N ARG A 172 -18.95 -15.21 1.71
CA ARG A 172 -19.78 -13.99 1.64
C ARG A 172 -19.13 -12.87 0.83
N TRP A 173 -17.80 -12.76 0.86
CA TRP A 173 -17.08 -11.81 0.01
C TRP A 173 -17.28 -12.09 -1.51
N GLN A 174 -17.72 -13.29 -1.90
CA GLN A 174 -18.13 -13.59 -3.27
C GLN A 174 -19.55 -13.09 -3.61
N GLU A 175 -20.46 -13.08 -2.63
CA GLU A 175 -21.87 -12.70 -2.80
C GLU A 175 -22.04 -11.18 -2.78
N ASP A 176 -21.31 -10.48 -1.90
CA ASP A 176 -21.42 -9.02 -1.72
C ASP A 176 -20.62 -8.20 -2.77
N GLY A 177 -20.16 -8.83 -3.85
CA GLY A 177 -19.56 -8.12 -4.97
C GLY A 177 -18.24 -7.42 -4.66
N GLY A 178 -17.23 -8.17 -4.20
CA GLY A 178 -15.83 -7.72 -4.05
C GLY A 178 -15.15 -7.15 -5.32
N LEU A 179 -15.90 -6.93 -6.41
CA LEU A 179 -15.52 -6.21 -7.62
C LEU A 179 -15.97 -4.74 -7.65
N ALA A 180 -16.97 -4.31 -6.86
CA ALA A 180 -17.46 -2.93 -6.91
C ALA A 180 -16.51 -1.90 -6.26
N ALA A 181 -15.60 -2.33 -5.40
CA ALA A 181 -14.62 -1.44 -4.74
C ALA A 181 -13.23 -1.42 -5.40
N ALA A 182 -13.05 -2.12 -6.52
CA ALA A 182 -11.80 -2.15 -7.29
C ALA A 182 -11.83 -1.25 -8.55
N GLY A 183 -12.93 -0.56 -8.81
CA GLY A 183 -13.18 0.19 -10.05
C GLY A 183 -13.10 1.72 -9.96
N GLU A 184 -13.00 2.33 -8.78
CA GLU A 184 -12.99 3.80 -8.67
C GLU A 184 -11.80 4.25 -7.81
N GLY A 185 -10.79 4.80 -8.49
CA GLY A 185 -9.52 5.21 -7.87
C GLY A 185 -8.31 5.15 -8.81
N GLN A 186 -8.52 4.92 -10.12
CA GLN A 186 -7.60 5.34 -11.17
C GLN A 186 -8.13 6.62 -11.81
N ALA A 187 -7.74 7.74 -11.21
CA ALA A 187 -7.35 8.96 -11.89
C ALA A 187 -6.14 9.48 -11.10
#